data_AF-A0A0B6Y0V1-F1
#
_entry.id   AF-A0A0B6Y0V1-F1
#
_cell.length_a   1.000
_cell.length_b   1.000
_cell.length_c   1.000
_cell.angle_alpha   90.00
_cell.angle_beta   90.00
_cell.angle_gamma   90.00
#
_symmetry.space_group_name_H-M   'P 1'
#
loop_
_entity.id
_entity.type
_entity.pdbx_description
1 polymer ?
#
loop_
_entity_poly.entity_id
_entity_poly.type
_entity_poly.pdbx_seq_one_letter_code
_entity_poly.pdbx_strand_id
1 'polypeptide(L)' 'QKLPQKGDVELLCGGPPCQGFSGMNRFNSREYSRFKNSLIASYLSYCDYYRPRFFVLENVRNFVSFKRSMVLKLA' A
#
# COMPACT_ATOMS: atom_id res chain seq x y z
N GLN A 1 20.43 -15.50 -2.49
CA GLN A 1 19.89 -14.79 -1.30
C GLN A 1 18.82 -15.67 -0.67
N LYS A 2 18.82 -15.81 0.67
CA LYS A 2 17.75 -16.53 1.39
C LYS A 2 16.52 -15.62 1.45
N LEU A 3 15.37 -16.10 0.97
CA LEU A 3 14.11 -15.36 1.04
C LEU A 3 13.38 -15.67 2.35
N PRO A 4 12.74 -14.68 2.99
CA PRO A 4 11.96 -14.90 4.20
C PRO A 4 10.79 -15.84 3.91
N GLN A 5 10.43 -16.69 4.89
CA GLN A 5 9.30 -17.61 4.82
C GLN A 5 8.19 -17.21 5.79
N LYS A 6 7.05 -17.89 5.72
CA LYS A 6 5.98 -17.73 6.70
C LYS A 6 6.49 -18.09 8.11
N GLY A 7 6.22 -17.24 9.09
CA GLY A 7 6.72 -17.39 10.46
C GLY A 7 8.05 -16.67 10.73
N ASP A 8 8.82 -16.28 9.71
CA ASP A 8 10.05 -15.51 9.89
C ASP A 8 9.78 -14.01 10.09
N VAL A 9 8.62 -13.53 9.65
CA VAL A 9 8.27 -12.11 9.62
C VAL A 9 7.30 -11.78 10.75
N GLU A 10 7.80 -11.19 11.84
CA GLU A 10 6.95 -10.74 12.95
C GLU A 10 6.39 -9.33 12.76
N LEU A 11 7.12 -8.45 12.05
CA LEU A 11 6.73 -7.08 11.75
C LEU A 11 6.85 -6.82 10.25
N LEU A 12 5.78 -6.29 9.65
CA LEU A 12 5.78 -5.80 8.28
C LEU A 12 5.49 -4.30 8.30
N CYS A 13 6.47 -3.48 7.91
CA CYS A 13 6.36 -2.03 7.85
C CYS A 13 6.75 -1.48 6.47
N GLY A 14 6.10 -0.41 6.01
CA GLY A 14 6.33 0.10 4.66
C GLY A 14 5.35 1.18 4.24
N GLY A 15 5.79 2.05 3.33
CA GLY A 15 4.98 3.11 2.74
C GLY A 15 4.89 2.96 1.22
N PRO A 16 3.92 2.18 0.70
CA PRO A 16 3.81 1.96 -0.74
C PRO A 16 3.59 3.29 -1.48
N PRO A 17 4.39 3.59 -2.52
CA PRO A 17 4.45 4.93 -3.09
C PRO A 17 3.12 5.33 -3.76
N CYS A 18 2.68 6.52 -3.39
CA CYS A 18 1.32 7.01 -3.58
C CYS A 18 1.31 8.19 -4.59
N GLN A 19 1.97 8.07 -5.77
CA GLN A 19 2.01 9.22 -6.70
C GLN A 19 0.68 9.53 -7.39
N GLY A 20 -0.30 8.61 -7.41
CA GLY A 20 -1.65 8.89 -7.92
C GLY A 20 -2.50 9.79 -7.02
N PHE A 21 -2.01 10.13 -5.82
CA PHE A 21 -2.82 10.63 -4.70
C PHE A 21 -2.44 12.04 -4.22
N SER A 22 -1.38 12.64 -4.77
CA SER A 22 -1.09 14.05 -4.56
C SER A 22 -1.97 14.91 -5.50
N GLY A 23 -2.74 15.84 -4.94
CA GLY A 23 -3.57 16.78 -5.70
C GLY A 23 -2.77 17.71 -6.64
N MET A 24 -1.43 17.63 -6.61
CA MET A 24 -0.50 18.37 -7.44
C MET A 24 -0.16 17.66 -8.76
N ASN A 25 -0.58 16.40 -8.95
CA ASN A 25 -0.33 15.67 -10.19
C ASN A 25 -1.45 15.92 -11.21
N ARG A 26 -1.11 16.71 -12.25
CA ARG A 26 -1.94 17.06 -13.42
C ARG A 26 -2.43 15.84 -14.24
N PHE A 27 -1.96 14.63 -13.93
CA PHE A 27 -2.25 13.37 -14.62
C PHE A 27 -2.75 12.26 -13.66
N ASN A 28 -3.76 12.57 -12.84
CA ASN A 28 -4.29 11.62 -11.83
C ASN A 28 -4.96 10.35 -12.42
N SER A 29 -5.26 10.34 -13.72
CA SER A 29 -6.06 9.32 -14.40
C SER A 29 -5.26 8.44 -15.38
N ARG A 30 -3.95 8.68 -15.54
CA ARG A 30 -3.10 7.84 -16.40
C ARG A 30 -2.88 6.46 -15.77
N GLU A 31 -2.69 5.47 -16.63
CA GLU A 31 -2.44 4.06 -16.27
C GLU A 31 -1.32 3.89 -15.24
N TYR A 32 -0.30 4.73 -15.31
CA TYR A 32 0.82 4.80 -14.36
C TYR A 32 0.39 5.13 -12.91
N SER A 33 -0.64 5.97 -12.74
CA SER A 33 -1.23 6.25 -11.43
C SER A 33 -2.01 5.06 -10.90
N ARG A 34 -2.70 4.29 -11.77
CA ARG A 34 -3.36 3.04 -11.38
C ARG A 34 -2.35 1.96 -10.96
N PHE A 35 -1.21 1.88 -11.64
CA PHE A 35 -0.12 0.95 -11.31
C PHE A 35 0.54 1.24 -9.96
N LYS A 36 0.65 2.51 -9.57
CA LYS A 36 1.16 2.85 -8.23
C LYS A 36 0.15 2.55 -7.13
N ASN A 37 -1.14 2.69 -7.41
CA ASN A 37 -2.19 2.26 -6.49
C ASN A 37 -2.16 0.73 -6.29
N SER A 38 -1.77 -0.06 -7.31
CA SER A 38 -1.63 -1.51 -7.14
C SER A 38 -0.48 -1.93 -6.23
N LEU A 39 0.49 -1.05 -5.93
CA LEU A 39 1.54 -1.37 -4.96
C LEU A 39 0.99 -1.49 -3.53
N ILE A 40 -0.12 -0.81 -3.22
CA ILE A 40 -0.84 -1.03 -1.96
C ILE A 40 -1.41 -2.45 -1.94
N ALA A 41 -2.03 -2.90 -3.03
CA ALA A 41 -2.55 -4.26 -3.14
C ALA A 41 -1.44 -5.30 -3.02
N SER A 42 -0.29 -5.10 -3.68
CA SER A 42 0.89 -5.95 -3.51
C SER A 42 1.35 -5.98 -2.06
N TYR A 43 1.42 -4.84 -1.40
CA TYR A 43 1.83 -4.75 0.01
C TYR A 43 0.86 -5.46 0.95
N LEU A 44 -0.45 -5.38 0.68
CA LEU A 44 -1.46 -6.18 1.38
C LEU A 44 -1.30 -7.68 1.10
N SER A 45 -0.91 -8.08 -0.12
CA SER A 45 -0.59 -9.48 -0.42
C SER A 45 0.62 -9.99 0.37
N TYR A 46 1.63 -9.14 0.62
CA TYR A 46 2.72 -9.49 1.54
C TYR A 46 2.19 -9.70 2.96
N CYS A 47 1.31 -8.83 3.45
CA CYS A 47 0.70 -8.98 4.76
C CYS A 47 -0.11 -10.28 4.87
N ASP A 48 -0.92 -10.61 3.86
CA ASP A 48 -1.72 -11.84 3.85
C ASP A 48 -0.85 -13.11 3.75
N TYR A 49 0.22 -13.07 2.97
CA TYR A 49 1.13 -14.21 2.84
C TYR A 49 1.92 -14.46 4.13
N TYR A 50 2.56 -13.43 4.70
CA TYR A 50 3.47 -13.57 5.84
C TYR A 50 2.76 -13.59 7.19
N ARG A 51 1.52 -13.09 7.30
CA ARG A 51 0.73 -12.99 8.54
C ARG A 51 1.56 -12.51 9.74
N PRO A 52 2.17 -11.31 9.65
CA PRO A 52 2.99 -10.76 10.71
C PRO A 52 2.14 -10.43 11.95
N ARG A 53 2.76 -10.38 13.12
CA ARG A 53 2.11 -9.97 14.37
C ARG A 53 1.78 -8.48 14.38
N PHE A 54 2.61 -7.69 13.71
CA PHE A 54 2.45 -6.25 13.59
C PHE A 54 2.55 -5.80 12.13
N PHE A 55 1.65 -4.90 11.73
CA PHE A 55 1.58 -4.34 10.39
C PHE A 55 1.51 -2.81 10.46
N VAL A 56 2.38 -2.12 9.72
CA VAL A 56 2.44 -0.65 9.68
C VAL A 56 2.49 -0.20 8.22
N LEU A 57 1.44 0.48 7.79
CA LEU A 57 1.35 1.12 6.48
C LEU A 57 1.47 2.64 6.63
N GLU A 58 2.60 3.20 6.21
CA GLU A 58 2.80 4.65 6.15
C GLU A 58 2.24 5.19 4.82
N ASN A 59 1.51 6.30 4.88
CA ASN A 59 1.08 6.98 3.67
C ASN A 59 0.77 8.46 3.95
N VAL A 60 0.68 9.26 2.88
CA VAL A 60 0.35 10.69 2.97
C VAL A 60 -1.05 10.91 3.56
N ARG A 61 -1.24 12.05 4.26
CA ARG A 61 -2.51 12.40 4.94
C ARG A 61 -3.76 12.31 4.03
N ASN A 62 -3.61 12.52 2.73
CA ASN A 62 -4.72 12.42 1.78
C ASN A 62 -5.18 10.97 1.49
N PHE A 63 -4.44 9.97 1.97
CA PHE A 63 -4.80 8.55 1.84
C PHE A 63 -6.17 8.24 2.44
N VAL A 64 -6.49 8.79 3.62
CA VAL A 64 -7.77 8.54 4.30
C VAL A 64 -8.99 9.14 3.56
N SER A 65 -8.77 10.15 2.72
CA SER A 65 -9.83 10.85 1.99
C SER A 65 -9.98 10.38 0.53
N PHE A 66 -9.09 9.52 0.04
CA PHE A 66 -9.07 9.12 -1.36
C PHE A 66 -10.20 8.14 -1.70
N LYS A 67 -10.89 8.36 -2.83
CA LYS A 67 -12.07 7.60 -3.28
C LYS A 67 -13.15 7.43 -2.18
N ARG A 68 -13.51 8.49 -1.44
CA ARG A 68 -14.49 8.41 -0.33
C ARG A 68 -14.09 7.36 0.74
N SER A 69 -12.80 7.31 1.07
CA SER A 69 -12.22 6.34 2.02
C SER A 69 -12.32 4.88 1.56
N MET A 70 -12.63 4.61 0.29
CA MET A 70 -12.77 3.24 -0.23
C MET A 70 -11.45 2.45 -0.14
N VAL A 71 -10.29 3.11 -0.24
CA VAL A 71 -8.98 2.45 -0.09
C VAL A 71 -8.72 2.03 1.36
N LEU A 72 -9.18 2.81 2.33
CA LEU A 72 -9.12 2.44 3.75
C LEU A 72 -10.16 1.38 4.12
N LYS A 73 -11.33 1.36 3.45
CA LYS A 73 -12.38 0.34 3.67
C LYS A 73 -12.08 -1.02 3.03
N LEU A 74 -11.13 -1.06 2.09
CA LEU A 74 -10.72 -2.29 1.39
C LEU A 74 -9.52 -2.99 2.05
N ALA A 75 -8.78 -2.27 2.90
CA ALA A 75 -7.70 -2.80 3.72
C ALA A 75 -8.26 -3.22 5.09
#